data_AF-A0A9D4ETY0-F1
#
_entry.id   AF-A0A9D4ETY0-F1
#
_cell.length_a   1.000
_cell.length_b   1.000
_cell.length_c   1.000
_cell.angle_alpha   90.00
_cell.angle_beta   90.00
_cell.angle_gamma   90.00
#
_symmetry.space_group_name_H-M   'P 1'
#
loop_
_entity.id
_entity.type
_entity.pdbx_description
1 polymer ?
#
loop_
_entity_poly.entity_id
_entity_poly.type
_entity_poly.pdbx_seq_one_letter_code
_entity_poly.pdbx_strand_id
1 'polypeptide(L)'
;MDRVDLRTIHEGADAIIPRQVVQAIEEGAVCVKVICVDTDVFVLLLHVYLNMNLICSVFMENTSADRTIVDIGATTQKNKAIIPS
;
A
#
# COMPACT_ATOMS: atom_id res chain seq x y z
N MET A 1 -4.79 -28.95 -3.09
CA MET A 1 -5.09 -27.51 -2.96
C MET A 1 -4.10 -26.78 -3.83
N ASP A 2 -4.48 -26.49 -5.08
CA ASP A 2 -3.64 -25.69 -5.95
C ASP A 2 -3.70 -24.24 -5.51
N ARG A 3 -2.54 -23.67 -5.19
CA ARG A 3 -2.35 -22.25 -4.90
C ARG A 3 -2.46 -21.44 -6.20
N VAL A 4 -3.69 -21.25 -6.66
CA VAL A 4 -4.02 -20.46 -7.85
C VAL A 4 -3.61 -18.99 -7.67
N ASP A 5 -3.50 -18.54 -6.42
CA ASP A 5 -3.07 -17.22 -5.95
C ASP A 5 -1.59 -16.89 -6.20
N LEU A 6 -0.71 -17.90 -6.36
CA LEU A 6 0.71 -17.70 -6.66
C LEU A 6 1.01 -17.61 -8.17
N ARG A 7 -0.02 -17.68 -9.02
CA ARG A 7 0.12 -17.47 -10.47
C ARG A 7 0.10 -15.98 -10.79
N THR A 8 1.05 -15.24 -10.25
CA THR A 8 1.33 -13.90 -10.76
C THR A 8 2.31 -14.04 -11.92
N ILE A 9 1.97 -13.39 -13.02
CA ILE A 9 2.90 -12.88 -14.03
C ILE A 9 4.13 -12.28 -13.34
N HIS A 10 5.26 -12.15 -14.03
CA HIS A 10 6.55 -11.62 -13.52
C HIS A 10 6.49 -10.12 -13.13
N GLU A 11 5.46 -9.71 -12.42
CA GLU A 11 5.33 -8.43 -11.76
C GLU A 11 5.98 -8.56 -10.38
N GLY A 12 6.82 -7.60 -10.00
CA GLY A 12 7.47 -7.59 -8.70
C GLY A 12 6.47 -7.38 -7.56
N ALA A 13 6.89 -7.70 -6.33
CA ALA A 13 6.07 -7.49 -5.14
C ALA A 13 5.71 -6.01 -4.93
N ASP A 14 6.57 -5.11 -5.40
CA ASP A 14 6.38 -3.66 -5.47
C ASP A 14 5.16 -3.25 -6.29
N ALA A 15 4.82 -3.98 -7.36
CA ALA A 15 3.61 -3.77 -8.15
C ALA A 15 2.38 -4.51 -7.59
N ILE A 16 2.58 -5.72 -7.07
CA ILE A 16 1.48 -6.57 -6.58
C ILE A 16 0.87 -6.00 -5.30
N ILE A 17 1.68 -5.53 -4.35
CA ILE A 17 1.21 -5.07 -3.04
C ILE A 17 0.26 -3.88 -3.16
N PRO A 18 0.60 -2.76 -3.85
CA PRO A 18 -0.32 -1.64 -4.02
C PRO A 18 -1.62 -2.04 -4.72
N ARG A 19 -1.55 -2.93 -5.72
CA ARG A 19 -2.73 -3.44 -6.43
C ARG A 19 -3.66 -4.22 -5.49
N GLN A 20 -3.12 -5.07 -4.63
CA GLN A 20 -3.90 -5.81 -3.64
C GLN A 20 -4.51 -4.89 -2.57
N VAL A 21 -3.81 -3.83 -2.19
CA VAL A 21 -4.37 -2.81 -1.29
C VAL A 21 -5.60 -2.17 -1.92
N VAL A 22 -5.50 -1.72 -3.17
CA VAL A 22 -6.63 -1.15 -3.92
C VAL A 22 -7.78 -2.14 -4.01
N GLN A 23 -7.50 -3.37 -4.43
CA GLN A 23 -8.52 -4.41 -4.54
C GLN A 23 -9.25 -4.65 -3.21
N ALA A 24 -8.50 -4.77 -2.10
CA ALA A 24 -9.11 -4.96 -0.78
C ALA A 24 -10.06 -3.81 -0.41
N ILE A 25 -9.69 -2.56 -0.76
CA ILE A 25 -10.52 -1.38 -0.51
C ILE A 25 -11.78 -1.40 -1.38
N GLU A 26 -11.64 -1.75 -2.67
CA GLU A 26 -12.78 -1.92 -3.59
C GLU A 26 -13.74 -3.03 -3.12
N GLU A 27 -13.21 -4.07 -2.49
CA GLU A 27 -13.97 -5.16 -1.86
C GLU A 27 -14.61 -4.75 -0.51
N GLY A 28 -14.37 -3.51 -0.04
CA GLY A 28 -15.01 -2.93 1.13
C GLY A 28 -14.14 -2.89 2.39
N ALA A 29 -12.83 -3.12 2.28
CA ALA A 29 -11.93 -2.95 3.41
C ALA A 29 -11.86 -1.48 3.84
N VAL A 30 -12.21 -1.22 5.09
CA VAL A 30 -12.14 0.12 5.71
C VAL A 30 -10.73 0.46 6.22
N CYS A 31 -9.93 -0.56 6.47
CA CYS A 31 -8.57 -0.45 6.98
C CYS A 31 -7.69 -1.55 6.38
N VAL A 32 -6.56 -1.15 5.79
CA VAL A 32 -5.57 -2.06 5.22
C VAL A 32 -4.23 -1.83 5.88
N LYS A 33 -3.60 -2.92 6.32
CA LYS A 33 -2.26 -2.90 6.90
C LYS A 33 -1.30 -3.67 5.99
N VAL A 34 -0.30 -2.98 5.49
CA VAL A 34 0.77 -3.51 4.66
C VAL A 34 1.99 -3.76 5.54
N ILE A 35 2.45 -5.01 5.63
CA ILE A 35 3.68 -5.34 6.33
C ILE A 35 4.82 -5.32 5.32
N CYS A 36 5.60 -4.24 5.31
CA CYS A 36 6.63 -4.03 4.30
C CYS A 36 7.66 -3.00 4.78
N VAL A 37 8.90 -3.11 4.28
CA VAL A 37 10.00 -2.16 4.52
C VAL A 37 10.53 -1.54 3.23
N ASP A 38 9.94 -1.93 2.10
CA ASP A 38 10.37 -1.51 0.78
C ASP A 38 9.95 -0.06 0.52
N THR A 39 10.91 0.76 0.10
CA THR A 39 10.67 2.18 -0.17
C THR A 39 9.86 2.39 -1.44
N ASP A 40 9.99 1.50 -2.43
CA ASP A 40 9.24 1.61 -3.68
C ASP A 40 7.75 1.34 -3.43
N VAL A 41 7.43 0.34 -2.59
CA VAL A 41 6.06 0.10 -2.10
C VAL A 41 5.53 1.31 -1.35
N PHE A 42 6.32 1.91 -0.45
CA PHE A 42 5.90 3.10 0.29
C PHE A 42 5.51 4.25 -0.65
N VAL A 43 6.37 4.58 -1.62
CA VAL A 43 6.12 5.67 -2.58
C VAL A 43 4.90 5.36 -3.45
N LEU A 44 4.75 4.11 -3.91
CA LEU A 44 3.60 3.69 -4.70
C LEU A 44 2.29 3.78 -3.91
N LEU A 45 2.29 3.41 -2.62
CA LEU A 45 1.11 3.55 -1.77
C LEU A 45 0.70 5.02 -1.62
N LEU A 46 1.65 5.96 -1.47
CA LEU A 46 1.35 7.39 -1.43
C LEU A 46 0.74 7.88 -2.76
N HIS A 47 1.35 7.49 -3.89
CA HIS A 47 0.88 7.87 -5.23
C HIS A 47 -0.52 7.35 -5.50
N VAL A 48 -0.78 6.07 -5.23
CA VAL A 48 -2.10 5.45 -5.41
C VAL A 48 -3.14 6.07 -4.49
N TYR A 49 -2.80 6.30 -3.21
CA TYR A 49 -3.71 6.93 -2.26
C TYR A 49 -4.16 8.32 -2.72
N LEU A 50 -3.21 9.11 -3.23
CA LEU A 50 -3.48 10.43 -3.74
C LEU A 50 -4.33 10.41 -5.01
N ASN A 51 -3.94 9.61 -6.01
CA ASN A 51 -4.58 9.62 -7.33
C ASN A 51 -5.94 8.94 -7.37
N MET A 52 -6.14 7.92 -6.54
CA MET A 52 -7.45 7.26 -6.43
C MET A 52 -8.38 7.94 -5.42
N ASN A 53 -7.92 9.03 -4.77
CA ASN A 53 -8.64 9.72 -3.69
C ASN A 53 -9.17 8.74 -2.63
N LEU A 54 -8.30 7.82 -2.19
CA LEU A 54 -8.68 6.82 -1.19
C LEU A 54 -9.05 7.52 0.12
N ILE A 55 -10.11 7.03 0.76
CA ILE A 55 -10.61 7.55 2.04
C ILE A 55 -10.44 6.55 3.20
N CYS A 56 -10.07 5.30 2.88
CA CYS A 56 -9.83 4.25 3.86
C CYS A 56 -8.52 4.49 4.62
N SER A 57 -8.38 3.85 5.79
CA SER A 57 -7.12 3.88 6.54
C SER A 57 -6.13 2.90 5.92
N VAL A 58 -4.96 3.38 5.50
CA VAL A 58 -3.88 2.52 5.00
C VAL A 58 -2.64 2.74 5.86
N PHE A 59 -2.13 1.66 6.44
CA PHE A 59 -0.94 1.68 7.27
C PHE A 59 0.15 0.80 6.66
N MET A 60 1.39 1.26 6.75
CA MET A 60 2.56 0.45 6.45
C MET A 60 3.33 0.20 7.75
N GLU A 61 3.58 -1.07 8.08
CA GLU A 61 4.28 -1.48 9.30
C GLU A 61 5.59 -2.19 8.93
N ASN A 62 6.68 -1.75 9.56
CA ASN A 62 8.00 -2.36 9.42
C ASN A 62 8.02 -3.79 10.02
N THR A 63 8.82 -4.68 9.45
CA THR A 63 9.02 -6.07 9.91
C THR A 63 9.97 -6.20 11.11
N SER A 64 10.70 -5.14 11.47
CA SER A 64 11.64 -5.13 12.60
C SER A 64 10.95 -5.15 13.97
N ALA A 65 11.68 -5.54 15.01
CA ALA A 65 11.20 -5.55 16.40
C ALA A 65 10.77 -4.15 16.87
N ASP A 66 11.45 -3.10 16.40
CA ASP A 66 11.07 -1.69 16.59
C ASP A 66 10.01 -1.29 15.55
N ARG A 67 8.81 -1.87 15.70
CA ARG A 67 7.69 -1.71 14.77
C ARG A 67 7.32 -0.23 14.60
N THR A 68 7.79 0.35 13.52
CA THR A 68 7.36 1.68 13.07
C THR A 68 6.14 1.50 12.19
N ILE A 69 5.06 2.21 12.52
CA ILE A 69 3.83 2.24 11.74
C ILE A 69 3.73 3.60 11.08
N VAL A 70 3.59 3.60 9.76
CA VAL A 70 3.41 4.79 8.95
C VAL A 70 1.95 4.84 8.49
N ASP A 71 1.27 5.94 8.80
CA ASP A 71 -0.03 6.25 8.23
C ASP A 71 0.15 6.83 6.82
N ILE A 72 -0.26 6.08 5.81
CA ILE A 72 -0.12 6.46 4.40
C ILE A 72 -1.01 7.67 4.09
N GLY A 73 -2.23 7.73 4.64
CA GLY A 73 -3.15 8.83 4.40
C GLY A 73 -2.63 10.14 4.98
N ALA A 74 -2.25 10.14 6.26
CA ALA A 74 -1.67 11.32 6.92
C ALA A 74 -0.37 11.77 6.25
N THR A 75 0.48 10.83 5.84
CA THR A 75 1.74 11.13 5.14
C THR A 75 1.48 11.70 3.76
N THR A 76 0.49 11.17 3.03
CA THR A 76 0.06 11.69 1.72
C THR A 76 -0.42 13.13 1.85
N GLN A 77 -1.28 13.43 2.82
CA GLN A 77 -1.78 14.79 3.03
C GLN A 77 -0.65 15.77 3.39
N LYS A 78 0.25 15.37 4.29
CA LYS A 78 1.39 16.19 4.71
C LYS A 78 2.35 16.52 3.55
N ASN A 79 2.54 15.58 2.62
CA ASN A 79 3.56 15.68 1.56
C ASN A 79 2.96 15.80 0.16
N LYS A 80 1.68 16.17 0.03
CA LYS A 80 0.94 16.23 -1.24
C LYS A 80 1.65 17.04 -2.33
N ALA A 81 2.42 18.07 -1.96
CA ALA A 81 3.14 18.93 -2.90
C ALA A 81 4.34 18.27 -3.60
N ILE A 82 4.85 17.15 -3.08
CA ILE A 82 6.03 16.46 -3.63
C ILE A 82 5.71 15.05 -4.15
N ILE A 83 4.48 14.57 -3.97
CA ILE A 83 4.04 13.28 -4.48
C ILE A 83 3.59 13.51 -5.94
N PRO A 84 4.15 12.79 -6.92
CA PRO A 84 3.70 12.89 -8.31
C PRO A 84 2.23 12.53 -8.44
N SER A 85 1.45 13.38 -9.11
CA SER A 85 0.07 13.14 -9.51
C SER A 85 0.03 12.49 -10.89
#